data_AF-A0A7D3X217-F1
#
_entry.id   AF-A0A7D3X217-F1
#
_cell.length_a   1.000
_cell.length_b   1.000
_cell.length_c   1.000
_cell.angle_alpha   90.00
_cell.angle_beta   90.00
_cell.angle_gamma   90.00
#
_symmetry.space_group_name_H-M   'P 1'
#
loop_
_entity.id
_entity.type
_entity.pdbx_description
1 polymer ?
#
loop_
_entity_poly.entity_id
_entity_poly.type
_entity_poly.pdbx_seq_one_letter_code
_entity_poly.pdbx_strand_id
1 'polypeptide(L)'
;MKLLTNRFAGLLTALWVVVVLVLTLTPAQEMPRTPEWKLLSFDTAAHAGVFAVLAGLAWLWARRRVRRPAGWVLLGCIAFGALIEVLQYAMQLGRYAEWTDLLSDTIGAALVLAGASLAGRRSRRLPALALAWLLLPSPARAQATEPDLARARRTIAELASPKMRGRGYVQQGEHRAAAYLRGRLRQLGLAPLAPDYTQPFTLDVNTFPGKMKLALAKQNLVPGHDFIAASESAPQPLAQRYRLVPLDTLVFSDTATVRRYSTGLRGSVPGIKSLPWVIGYLPNAWVMRARDEARLSTLPPALQQFFAKNGPRLVLAPKLTASLTSEKVPQVRLEILASRWATIPPATTAIIQLDAQLLHNYQTQNLAAIIRGSAQPDSFLVVSAHYDHLGMMGKHTYFPGANDNASGVALLLELAAHYARPENRPACSVVFLLFGAEEAGLVGSSYFVRHPLVPLASIKFLLNLDLLGTGEEGATVVNGRVYEKAFARLTALNEAHHYLPRLTARGRAANSDHFPFSEAGVPAFFLYTRGGSLAYHDVNDRPAALSLAGFAGAFGLARDFLDGLGAR
;
A
#
# COMPACT_ATOMS: atom_id res chain seq x y z
N MET A 1 5.49 15.18 65.28
CA MET A 1 5.04 15.54 63.91
C MET A 1 6.14 16.02 62.92
N LYS A 2 7.18 16.77 63.31
CA LYS A 2 8.21 17.27 62.35
C LYS A 2 9.18 16.20 61.81
N LEU A 3 9.46 15.13 62.56
CA LEU A 3 10.31 14.01 62.13
C LEU A 3 9.60 13.02 61.18
N LEU A 4 8.29 12.79 61.38
CA LEU A 4 7.48 11.88 60.54
C LEU A 4 7.35 12.41 59.10
N THR A 5 7.17 13.71 58.91
CA THR A 5 7.04 14.33 57.58
C THR A 5 8.32 14.24 56.73
N ASN A 6 9.50 14.21 57.35
CA ASN A 6 10.77 14.09 56.64
C ASN A 6 11.11 12.66 56.22
N ARG A 7 10.81 11.66 57.06
CA ARG A 7 10.98 10.25 56.67
C ARG A 7 10.02 9.88 55.53
N PHE A 8 8.82 10.45 55.55
CA PHE A 8 7.83 10.30 54.48
C PHE A 8 8.30 10.89 53.15
N ALA A 9 8.91 12.09 53.14
CA ALA A 9 9.47 12.67 51.91
C ALA A 9 10.61 11.84 51.31
N GLY A 10 11.46 11.22 52.14
CA GLY A 10 12.52 10.33 51.68
C GLY A 10 11.96 9.04 51.07
N LEU A 11 10.95 8.45 51.72
CA LEU A 11 10.25 7.28 51.19
C LEU A 11 9.56 7.59 49.86
N LEU A 12 8.86 8.73 49.75
CA LEU A 12 8.23 9.18 48.52
C LEU A 12 9.25 9.42 47.41
N THR A 13 10.42 9.98 47.72
CA THR A 13 11.50 10.16 46.74
C THR A 13 11.98 8.80 46.22
N ALA A 14 12.20 7.82 47.11
CA ALA A 14 12.63 6.48 46.71
C ALA A 14 11.56 5.75 45.88
N LEU A 15 10.29 5.83 46.28
CA LEU A 15 9.17 5.28 45.51
C LEU A 15 9.06 5.93 44.13
N TRP A 16 9.24 7.24 44.05
CA TRP A 16 9.20 7.95 42.77
C TRP A 16 10.36 7.55 41.87
N VAL A 17 11.57 7.36 42.40
CA VAL A 17 12.71 6.80 41.64
C VAL A 17 12.35 5.44 41.03
N VAL A 18 11.67 4.56 41.77
CA VAL A 18 11.21 3.28 41.23
C VAL A 18 10.20 3.49 40.10
N VAL A 19 9.25 4.42 40.25
CA VAL A 19 8.29 4.76 39.19
C VAL A 19 9.02 5.27 37.94
N VAL A 20 9.99 6.18 38.09
CA VAL A 20 10.78 6.68 36.97
C VAL A 20 11.49 5.53 36.27
N LEU A 21 12.16 4.63 37.00
CA LEU A 21 12.85 3.47 36.42
C LEU A 21 11.90 2.52 35.69
N VAL A 22 10.73 2.23 36.27
CA VAL A 22 9.73 1.37 35.60
C VAL A 22 9.29 2.03 34.30
N LEU A 23 8.94 3.32 34.31
CA LEU A 23 8.51 4.03 33.11
C LEU A 23 9.62 4.09 32.06
N THR A 24 10.85 4.40 32.46
CA THR A 24 11.96 4.60 31.52
C THR A 24 12.59 3.29 31.04
N LEU A 25 12.47 2.19 31.78
CA LEU A 25 13.01 0.88 31.38
C LEU A 25 11.97 -0.11 30.83
N THR A 26 10.69 0.28 30.76
CA THR A 26 9.69 -0.49 30.01
C THR A 26 10.06 -0.51 28.52
N PRO A 27 10.01 -1.63 27.79
CA PRO A 27 10.29 -1.65 26.35
C PRO A 27 9.38 -0.72 25.54
N ALA A 28 9.90 -0.10 24.46
CA ALA A 28 9.12 0.83 23.63
C ALA A 28 7.82 0.23 23.06
N GLN A 29 7.80 -1.08 22.83
CA GLN A 29 6.65 -1.82 22.30
C GLN A 29 5.51 -1.99 23.32
N GLU A 30 5.81 -1.86 24.61
CA GLU A 30 4.87 -2.03 25.71
C GLU A 30 4.34 -0.68 26.24
N MET A 31 4.85 0.44 25.72
CA MET A 31 4.38 1.75 26.12
C MET A 31 3.02 2.11 25.50
N PRO A 32 2.14 2.79 26.28
CA PRO A 32 0.93 3.37 25.74
C PRO A 32 1.27 4.46 24.71
N ARG A 33 0.47 4.57 23.65
CA ARG A 33 0.68 5.55 22.57
C ARG A 33 0.64 6.98 23.14
N THR A 34 1.70 7.75 22.90
CA THR A 34 1.79 9.14 23.31
C THR A 34 1.16 10.07 22.26
N PRO A 35 0.44 11.13 22.66
CA PRO A 35 -0.14 12.10 21.72
C PRO A 35 0.95 12.99 21.11
N GLU A 36 0.91 13.25 19.79
CA GLU A 36 1.85 14.17 19.16
C GLU A 36 1.46 15.64 19.43
N TRP A 37 2.31 16.38 20.14
CA TRP A 37 2.13 17.80 20.39
C TRP A 37 3.03 18.61 19.46
N LYS A 38 2.47 19.64 18.80
CA LYS A 38 3.17 20.44 17.76
C LYS A 38 4.26 21.39 18.29
N LEU A 39 4.34 21.62 19.60
CA LEU A 39 5.27 22.60 20.22
C LEU A 39 6.46 21.93 20.95
N LEU A 40 6.27 20.74 21.50
CA LEU A 40 7.29 19.87 22.12
C LEU A 40 6.82 18.43 21.94
N SER A 41 7.72 17.47 21.73
CA SER A 41 7.32 16.05 21.78
C SER A 41 6.75 15.75 23.18
N PHE A 42 5.67 14.96 23.24
CA PHE A 42 5.07 14.58 24.52
C PHE A 42 6.07 13.86 25.43
N ASP A 43 6.98 13.11 24.83
CA ASP A 43 8.03 12.37 25.54
C ASP A 43 8.96 13.32 26.29
N THR A 44 9.49 14.33 25.60
CA THR A 44 10.31 15.38 26.20
C THR A 44 9.54 16.13 27.29
N ALA A 45 8.25 16.45 27.08
CA ALA A 45 7.44 17.12 28.11
C ALA A 45 7.19 16.24 29.35
N ALA A 46 6.98 14.93 29.15
CA ALA A 46 6.78 13.95 30.22
C ALA A 46 8.06 13.79 31.05
N HIS A 47 9.22 13.73 30.41
CA HIS A 47 10.54 13.69 31.06
C HIS A 47 10.76 14.88 32.01
N ALA A 48 10.56 16.12 31.51
CA ALA A 48 10.62 17.31 32.36
C ALA A 48 9.64 17.25 33.54
N GLY A 49 8.41 16.77 33.33
CA GLY A 49 7.40 16.67 34.38
C GLY A 49 7.77 15.66 35.47
N VAL A 50 8.25 14.49 35.10
CA VAL A 50 8.62 13.42 36.04
C VAL A 50 9.84 13.82 36.88
N PHE A 51 10.83 14.46 36.26
CA PHE A 51 12.03 14.95 36.95
C PHE A 51 11.77 16.21 37.80
N ALA A 52 10.79 17.04 37.42
CA ALA A 52 10.31 18.13 38.26
C ALA A 52 9.74 17.61 39.60
N VAL A 53 8.93 16.54 39.56
CA VAL A 53 8.39 15.89 40.77
C VAL A 53 9.51 15.26 41.60
N LEU A 54 10.43 14.55 40.95
CA LEU A 54 11.59 13.94 41.61
C LEU A 54 12.43 14.99 42.36
N ALA A 55 12.78 16.08 41.67
CA ALA A 55 13.57 17.18 42.25
C ALA A 55 12.84 17.86 43.41
N GLY A 56 11.52 18.04 43.31
CA GLY A 56 10.70 18.59 44.39
C GLY A 56 10.72 17.72 45.65
N LEU A 57 10.49 16.41 45.51
CA LEU A 57 10.51 15.46 46.63
C LEU A 57 11.90 15.35 47.25
N ALA A 58 12.94 15.22 46.42
CA ALA A 58 14.33 15.15 46.85
C ALA A 58 14.77 16.43 47.58
N TRP A 59 14.35 17.61 47.09
CA TRP A 59 14.62 18.87 47.77
C TRP A 59 13.89 19.00 49.11
N LEU A 60 12.61 18.62 49.18
CA LEU A 60 11.84 18.62 50.44
C LEU A 60 12.52 17.77 51.52
N TRP A 61 13.13 16.66 51.12
CA TRP A 61 13.93 15.79 51.97
C TRP A 61 15.31 16.38 52.32
N ALA A 62 16.07 16.85 51.33
CA ALA A 62 17.45 17.32 51.48
C ALA A 62 17.58 18.68 52.18
N ARG A 63 16.58 19.57 52.04
CA ARG A 63 16.65 20.96 52.54
C ARG A 63 16.82 21.14 54.04
N ARG A 64 16.62 20.07 54.82
CA ARG A 64 16.80 20.07 56.27
C ARG A 64 18.07 19.34 56.72
N ARG A 65 18.85 18.79 55.79
CA ARG A 65 20.01 17.91 56.06
C ARG A 65 21.30 18.39 55.41
N VAL A 66 21.19 19.04 54.25
CA VAL A 66 22.34 19.42 53.42
C VAL A 66 22.36 20.92 53.23
N ARG A 67 23.55 21.53 53.37
CA ARG A 67 23.76 22.95 53.08
C ARG A 67 23.74 23.13 51.55
N ARG A 68 22.93 24.08 51.05
CA ARG A 68 22.66 24.29 49.61
C ARG A 68 22.09 23.03 48.93
N PRO A 69 20.92 22.53 49.38
CA PRO A 69 20.32 21.28 48.92
C PRO A 69 20.00 21.29 47.41
N ALA A 70 19.69 22.44 46.83
CA ALA A 70 19.29 22.55 45.43
C ALA A 70 20.40 22.13 44.45
N GLY A 71 21.66 22.50 44.72
CA GLY A 71 22.78 22.12 43.84
C GLY A 71 23.01 20.61 43.83
N TRP A 72 22.96 19.97 45.00
CA TRP A 72 23.14 18.53 45.13
C TRP A 72 21.97 17.73 44.55
N VAL A 73 20.73 18.21 44.73
CA VAL A 73 19.56 17.57 44.13
C VAL A 73 19.59 17.69 42.61
N LEU A 74 19.96 18.86 42.07
CA LEU A 74 20.09 19.05 40.61
C LEU A 74 21.16 18.11 40.03
N LEU A 75 22.34 18.05 40.65
CA LEU A 75 23.41 17.15 40.23
C LEU A 75 22.97 15.68 40.27
N GLY A 76 22.23 15.29 41.32
CA GLY A 76 21.67 13.94 41.45
C GLY A 76 20.65 13.61 40.37
N CYS A 77 19.76 14.55 40.03
CA CYS A 77 18.81 14.39 38.92
C CYS A 77 19.51 14.25 37.57
N ILE A 78 20.52 15.08 37.28
CA ILE A 78 21.30 15.00 36.03
C ILE A 78 22.02 13.65 35.93
N ALA A 79 22.69 13.23 37.00
CA ALA A 79 23.40 11.95 37.02
C ALA A 79 22.43 10.76 36.87
N PHE A 80 21.24 10.85 37.46
CA PHE A 80 20.22 9.82 37.36
C PHE A 80 19.57 9.74 35.97
N GLY A 81 19.27 10.88 35.35
CA GLY A 81 18.81 10.92 33.94
C GLY A 81 19.86 10.34 33.00
N ALA A 82 21.13 10.75 33.15
CA ALA A 82 22.23 10.21 32.34
C ALA A 82 22.42 8.69 32.52
N LEU A 83 22.23 8.18 33.75
CA LEU A 83 22.25 6.74 34.00
C LEU A 83 21.12 6.01 33.28
N ILE A 84 19.90 6.58 33.25
CA ILE A 84 18.76 6.00 32.54
C ILE A 84 19.05 5.90 31.04
N GLU A 85 19.61 6.96 30.43
CA GLU A 85 19.99 6.94 29.01
C GLU A 85 21.00 5.82 28.69
N VAL A 86 22.02 5.66 29.56
CA VAL A 86 23.01 4.57 29.43
C VAL A 86 22.35 3.20 29.55
N LEU A 87 21.42 3.03 30.49
CA LEU A 87 20.70 1.78 30.68
C LEU A 87 19.77 1.46 29.50
N GLN A 88 19.02 2.44 28.98
CA GLN A 88 18.15 2.25 27.82
C GLN A 88 18.94 1.86 26.57
N TYR A 89 20.11 2.50 26.37
CA TYR A 89 21.04 2.14 25.29
C TYR A 89 21.59 0.72 25.45
N ALA A 90 22.10 0.38 26.64
CA ALA A 90 22.71 -0.91 26.91
C ALA A 90 21.72 -2.09 26.85
N MET A 91 20.46 -1.86 27.26
CA MET A 91 19.43 -2.90 27.32
C MET A 91 18.70 -3.14 25.98
N GLN A 92 19.04 -2.41 24.91
CA GLN A 92 18.44 -2.55 23.57
C GLN A 92 16.89 -2.54 23.56
N LEU A 93 16.28 -1.71 24.41
CA LEU A 93 14.82 -1.69 24.66
C LEU A 93 13.98 -1.10 23.50
N GLY A 94 14.56 -0.91 22.32
CA GLY A 94 13.94 -0.22 21.18
C GLY A 94 13.77 1.29 21.40
N ARG A 95 14.49 1.86 22.37
CA ARG A 95 14.61 3.30 22.63
C ARG A 95 15.98 3.79 22.19
N TYR A 96 16.05 5.00 21.64
CA TYR A 96 17.32 5.67 21.33
C TYR A 96 17.69 6.55 22.52
N ALA A 97 18.97 6.57 22.91
CA ALA A 97 19.43 7.53 23.91
C ALA A 97 19.41 8.93 23.28
N GLU A 98 18.44 9.76 23.67
CA GLU A 98 18.25 11.08 23.09
C GLU A 98 18.77 12.14 24.07
N TRP A 99 19.79 12.89 23.66
CA TRP A 99 20.36 13.97 24.48
C TRP A 99 19.33 15.04 24.86
N THR A 100 18.21 15.12 24.12
CA THR A 100 17.06 15.99 24.40
C THR A 100 16.31 15.59 25.66
N ASP A 101 16.29 14.31 26.04
CA ASP A 101 15.60 13.83 27.24
C ASP A 101 16.42 14.16 28.50
N LEU A 102 17.74 13.97 28.45
CA LEU A 102 18.64 14.44 29.51
C LEU A 102 18.55 15.96 29.71
N LEU A 103 18.45 16.72 28.62
CA LEU A 103 18.24 18.16 28.67
C LEU A 103 16.89 18.50 29.32
N SER A 104 15.83 17.77 28.98
CA SER A 104 14.49 17.97 29.50
C SER A 104 14.39 17.67 31.01
N ASP A 105 14.99 16.56 31.44
CA ASP A 105 15.10 16.17 32.84
C ASP A 105 15.80 17.28 33.66
N THR A 106 16.88 17.82 33.09
CA THR A 106 17.65 18.91 33.68
C THR A 106 16.81 20.18 33.80
N ILE A 107 16.06 20.55 32.76
CA ILE A 107 15.17 21.72 32.75
C ILE A 107 14.05 21.56 33.79
N GLY A 108 13.37 20.42 33.81
CA GLY A 108 12.30 20.12 34.77
C GLY A 108 12.77 20.21 36.22
N ALA A 109 13.93 19.60 36.52
CA ALA A 109 14.54 19.68 37.84
C ALA A 109 14.97 21.11 38.21
N ALA A 110 15.61 21.83 37.29
CA ALA A 110 16.09 23.19 37.52
C ALA A 110 14.96 24.19 37.80
N LEU A 111 13.84 24.11 37.06
CA LEU A 111 12.68 24.98 37.24
C LEU A 111 12.07 24.85 38.64
N VAL A 112 11.87 23.63 39.11
CA VAL A 112 11.33 23.37 40.45
C VAL A 112 12.29 23.83 41.55
N LEU A 113 13.59 23.57 41.37
CA LEU A 113 14.61 23.94 42.36
C LEU A 113 14.84 25.46 42.42
N ALA A 114 14.75 26.16 41.29
CA ALA A 114 14.78 27.62 41.23
C ALA A 114 13.57 28.21 41.99
N GLY A 115 12.37 27.71 41.71
CA GLY A 115 11.14 28.11 42.41
C GLY A 115 11.19 27.82 43.91
N ALA A 116 11.71 26.66 44.31
CA ALA A 116 11.85 26.26 45.71
C ALA A 116 12.90 27.10 46.47
N SER A 117 13.99 27.49 45.79
CA SER A 117 15.05 28.36 46.34
C SER A 117 14.56 29.80 46.51
N LEU A 118 13.67 30.27 45.64
CA LEU A 118 13.00 31.58 45.72
C LEU A 118 11.91 31.60 46.80
N ALA A 119 11.09 30.54 46.89
CA ALA A 119 10.04 30.38 47.90
C ALA A 119 10.60 30.21 49.33
N GLY A 120 11.82 29.68 49.45
CA GLY A 120 12.56 29.61 50.72
C GLY A 120 12.81 30.96 51.40
N ARG A 121 12.61 32.09 50.71
CA ARG A 121 12.74 33.44 51.28
C ARG A 121 11.42 34.12 51.64
N ARG A 122 10.26 33.68 51.15
CA ARG A 122 8.96 34.29 51.51
C ARG A 122 7.80 33.28 51.42
N SER A 123 7.08 33.20 52.54
CA SER A 123 5.74 32.61 52.74
C SER A 123 5.65 31.09 53.00
N ARG A 124 4.82 30.77 54.00
CA ARG A 124 4.68 29.47 54.69
C ARG A 124 3.42 28.71 54.30
N ARG A 125 2.77 29.04 53.18
CA ARG A 125 1.52 28.42 52.76
C ARG A 125 1.60 28.10 51.29
N LEU A 126 1.70 26.81 50.97
CA LEU A 126 1.18 26.14 49.77
C LEU A 126 1.68 24.68 49.76
N PRO A 127 0.88 23.74 50.32
CA PRO A 127 0.82 22.40 49.76
C PRO A 127 -0.65 21.97 49.69
N ALA A 128 -1.38 22.46 48.69
CA ALA A 128 -2.75 22.02 48.43
C ALA A 128 -3.09 22.01 46.92
N LEU A 129 -2.36 22.76 46.10
CA LEU A 129 -2.64 22.86 44.66
C LEU A 129 -1.94 21.82 43.78
N ALA A 130 -0.97 21.06 44.31
CA ALA A 130 -0.24 20.05 43.53
C ALA A 130 -0.87 18.64 43.59
N LEU A 131 -1.78 18.36 44.53
CA LEU A 131 -2.44 17.05 44.64
C LEU A 131 -3.76 16.93 43.87
N ALA A 132 -4.31 18.05 43.37
CA ALA A 132 -5.59 18.07 42.66
C ALA A 132 -5.51 17.62 41.19
N TRP A 133 -4.31 17.38 40.66
CA TRP A 133 -4.10 16.89 39.29
C TRP A 133 -4.09 15.36 39.14
N LEU A 134 -4.14 14.61 40.24
CA LEU A 134 -4.02 13.14 40.25
C LEU A 134 -5.35 12.40 40.51
N LEU A 135 -6.48 13.11 40.56
CA LEU A 135 -7.81 12.53 40.81
C LEU A 135 -8.85 12.92 39.74
N LEU A 136 -8.42 13.10 38.49
CA LEU A 136 -9.37 13.04 37.38
C LEU A 136 -9.61 11.55 37.07
N PRO A 137 -10.87 11.08 37.04
CA PRO A 137 -11.16 9.75 36.54
C PRO A 137 -10.64 9.65 35.11
N SER A 138 -9.80 8.65 34.85
CA SER A 138 -9.44 8.28 33.48
C SER A 138 -10.74 8.15 32.67
N PRO A 139 -10.85 8.79 31.50
CA PRO A 139 -11.95 8.49 30.60
C PRO A 139 -11.72 7.06 30.10
N ALA A 140 -12.34 6.09 30.76
CA ALA A 140 -12.77 4.90 30.04
C ALA A 140 -13.76 5.37 28.98
N ARG A 141 -13.60 4.84 27.75
CA ARG A 141 -14.47 4.97 26.56
C ARG A 141 -14.32 6.23 25.69
N ALA A 142 -13.46 6.13 24.67
CA ALA A 142 -13.81 6.27 23.25
C ALA A 142 -12.57 5.98 22.38
N GLN A 143 -12.45 4.75 21.84
CA GLN A 143 -11.31 4.33 21.02
C GLN A 143 -11.86 3.37 19.95
N ALA A 144 -11.86 3.60 18.64
CA ALA A 144 -11.42 4.70 17.80
C ALA A 144 -12.41 4.78 16.62
N THR A 145 -12.87 5.97 16.25
CA THR A 145 -13.65 6.22 15.02
C THR A 145 -12.77 6.31 13.77
N GLU A 146 -11.46 6.16 13.92
CA GLU A 146 -10.45 6.33 12.88
C GLU A 146 -9.74 5.00 12.58
N PRO A 147 -9.26 4.77 11.34
CA PRO A 147 -8.49 3.58 11.02
C PRO A 147 -7.11 3.61 11.69
N ASP A 148 -6.50 2.45 11.94
CA ASP A 148 -5.11 2.38 12.38
C ASP A 148 -4.18 2.56 11.17
N LEU A 149 -3.84 3.81 10.86
CA LEU A 149 -2.97 4.15 9.72
C LEU A 149 -1.60 3.47 9.79
N ALA A 150 -1.06 3.22 10.98
CA ALA A 150 0.22 2.52 11.13
C ALA A 150 0.08 1.05 10.72
N ARG A 151 -1.03 0.41 11.08
CA ARG A 151 -1.37 -0.95 10.62
C ARG A 151 -1.64 -1.01 9.13
N ALA A 152 -2.37 -0.04 8.57
CA ALA A 152 -2.58 0.07 7.14
C ALA A 152 -1.25 0.20 6.38
N ARG A 153 -0.35 1.09 6.81
CA ARG A 153 0.99 1.24 6.22
C ARG A 153 1.81 -0.05 6.29
N ARG A 154 1.77 -0.78 7.41
CA ARG A 154 2.44 -2.10 7.53
C ARG A 154 1.85 -3.13 6.56
N THR A 155 0.53 -3.19 6.42
CA THR A 155 -0.14 -4.07 5.47
C THR A 155 0.29 -3.76 4.03
N ILE A 156 0.26 -2.48 3.64
CA ILE A 156 0.68 -2.03 2.31
C ILE A 156 2.15 -2.39 2.07
N ALA A 157 3.03 -2.10 3.04
CA ALA A 157 4.45 -2.38 2.93
C ALA A 157 4.75 -3.88 2.79
N GLU A 158 4.06 -4.74 3.54
CA GLU A 158 4.25 -6.20 3.45
C GLU A 158 3.75 -6.75 2.11
N LEU A 159 2.54 -6.36 1.68
CA LEU A 159 1.96 -6.79 0.41
C LEU A 159 2.76 -6.29 -0.81
N ALA A 160 3.35 -5.11 -0.73
CA ALA A 160 4.20 -4.54 -1.78
C ALA A 160 5.70 -4.91 -1.63
N SER A 161 6.03 -5.77 -0.67
CA SER A 161 7.42 -6.16 -0.44
C SER A 161 7.93 -7.10 -1.55
N PRO A 162 9.26 -7.16 -1.79
CA PRO A 162 9.85 -8.14 -2.68
C PRO A 162 9.53 -9.60 -2.30
N LYS A 163 9.21 -9.88 -1.03
CA LYS A 163 8.84 -11.21 -0.54
C LYS A 163 7.57 -11.73 -1.20
N MET A 164 6.67 -10.82 -1.57
CA MET A 164 5.41 -11.14 -2.24
C MET A 164 5.55 -11.32 -3.74
N ARG A 165 6.75 -11.13 -4.32
CA ARG A 165 7.01 -11.33 -5.75
C ARG A 165 6.03 -10.57 -6.67
N GLY A 166 5.64 -9.37 -6.24
CA GLY A 166 4.66 -8.53 -6.92
C GLY A 166 3.25 -9.13 -7.00
N ARG A 167 2.93 -10.12 -6.15
CA ARG A 167 1.61 -10.76 -6.01
C ARG A 167 1.05 -11.33 -7.31
N GLY A 168 1.93 -11.72 -8.24
CA GLY A 168 1.56 -12.41 -9.47
C GLY A 168 1.97 -13.88 -9.47
N TYR A 169 1.91 -14.49 -10.63
CA TYR A 169 1.90 -15.95 -10.78
C TYR A 169 3.31 -16.59 -10.86
N VAL A 170 4.36 -15.77 -11.01
CA VAL A 170 5.75 -16.21 -10.94
C VAL A 170 6.13 -16.48 -9.49
N GLN A 171 6.65 -17.68 -9.20
CA GLN A 171 7.04 -18.11 -7.84
C GLN A 171 5.90 -17.99 -6.81
N GLN A 172 4.66 -18.11 -7.25
CA GLN A 172 3.46 -18.13 -6.41
C GLN A 172 3.34 -16.87 -5.52
N GLY A 173 3.56 -15.69 -6.12
CA GLY A 173 3.47 -14.42 -5.42
C GLY A 173 2.08 -14.17 -4.83
N GLU A 174 1.02 -14.49 -5.59
CA GLU A 174 -0.35 -14.40 -5.07
C GLU A 174 -0.59 -15.37 -3.89
N HIS A 175 -0.01 -16.57 -3.86
CA HIS A 175 -0.29 -17.57 -2.81
C HIS A 175 0.35 -17.12 -1.51
N ARG A 176 1.50 -16.44 -1.61
CA ARG A 176 2.17 -15.79 -0.48
C ARG A 176 1.31 -14.66 0.09
N ALA A 177 0.74 -13.82 -0.77
CA ALA A 177 -0.18 -12.77 -0.35
C ALA A 177 -1.44 -13.37 0.28
N ALA A 178 -2.04 -14.40 -0.33
CA ALA A 178 -3.20 -15.09 0.20
C ALA A 178 -2.92 -15.73 1.57
N ALA A 179 -1.75 -16.35 1.75
CA ALA A 179 -1.34 -16.91 3.03
C ALA A 179 -1.20 -15.82 4.12
N TYR A 180 -0.58 -14.69 3.80
CA TYR A 180 -0.51 -13.53 4.68
C TYR A 180 -1.91 -13.05 5.07
N LEU A 181 -2.80 -12.88 4.09
CA LEU A 181 -4.16 -12.36 4.30
C LEU A 181 -5.04 -13.32 5.10
N ARG A 182 -4.97 -14.64 4.86
CA ARG A 182 -5.61 -15.63 5.75
C ARG A 182 -5.13 -15.50 7.19
N GLY A 183 -3.83 -15.28 7.39
CA GLY A 183 -3.27 -14.95 8.70
C GLY A 183 -3.91 -13.72 9.32
N ARG A 184 -4.07 -12.64 8.55
CA ARG A 184 -4.73 -11.40 9.00
C ARG A 184 -6.21 -11.62 9.34
N LEU A 185 -6.96 -12.33 8.50
CA LEU A 185 -8.38 -12.64 8.74
C LEU A 185 -8.57 -13.45 10.04
N ARG A 186 -7.72 -14.47 10.27
CA ARG A 186 -7.72 -15.24 11.52
C ARG A 186 -7.37 -14.39 12.74
N GLN A 187 -6.35 -13.54 12.63
CA GLN A 187 -5.93 -12.63 13.72
C GLN A 187 -7.02 -11.64 14.11
N LEU A 188 -7.87 -11.25 13.17
CA LEU A 188 -9.03 -10.40 13.41
C LEU A 188 -10.26 -11.17 13.93
N GLY A 189 -10.20 -12.51 14.00
CA GLY A 189 -11.29 -13.35 14.52
C GLY A 189 -12.51 -13.46 13.60
N LEU A 190 -12.37 -13.18 12.30
CA LEU A 190 -13.47 -13.31 11.34
C LEU A 190 -13.82 -14.79 11.13
N ALA A 191 -15.08 -15.09 10.82
CA ALA A 191 -15.47 -16.45 10.45
C ALA A 191 -15.18 -16.70 8.96
N PRO A 192 -14.71 -17.89 8.57
CA PRO A 192 -14.52 -18.25 7.17
C PRO A 192 -15.87 -18.51 6.46
N LEU A 193 -15.98 -18.13 5.19
CA LEU A 193 -17.12 -18.49 4.33
C LEU A 193 -16.89 -19.76 3.50
N ALA A 194 -15.64 -20.21 3.42
CA ALA A 194 -15.23 -21.43 2.75
C ALA A 194 -14.11 -22.10 3.56
N PRO A 195 -13.81 -23.39 3.33
CA PRO A 195 -12.69 -24.05 3.99
C PRO A 195 -11.40 -23.23 3.88
N ASP A 196 -10.77 -22.98 5.02
CA ASP A 196 -9.60 -22.11 5.12
C ASP A 196 -9.74 -20.72 4.47
N TYR A 197 -10.93 -20.12 4.55
CA TYR A 197 -11.28 -18.85 3.88
C TYR A 197 -11.16 -18.90 2.35
N THR A 198 -10.92 -20.06 1.74
CA THR A 198 -10.40 -20.15 0.38
C THR A 198 -11.48 -20.66 -0.58
N GLN A 199 -11.69 -19.94 -1.68
CA GLN A 199 -12.48 -20.41 -2.83
C GLN A 199 -11.53 -20.61 -4.02
N PRO A 200 -11.14 -21.86 -4.33
CA PRO A 200 -10.19 -22.15 -5.40
C PRO A 200 -10.83 -22.02 -6.78
N PHE A 201 -10.02 -21.62 -7.77
CA PHE A 201 -10.37 -21.63 -9.19
C PHE A 201 -9.12 -21.71 -10.06
N THR A 202 -9.30 -21.86 -11.36
CA THR A 202 -8.20 -21.88 -12.33
C THR A 202 -8.25 -20.72 -13.30
N LEU A 203 -7.07 -20.35 -13.81
CA LEU A 203 -6.93 -19.49 -14.97
C LEU A 203 -5.76 -19.95 -15.85
N ASP A 204 -5.79 -19.52 -17.10
CA ASP A 204 -4.61 -19.48 -17.94
C ASP A 204 -3.94 -18.12 -17.78
N VAL A 205 -2.61 -18.07 -17.69
CA VAL A 205 -1.87 -16.80 -17.52
C VAL A 205 -0.47 -16.88 -18.10
N ASN A 206 -0.12 -15.90 -18.92
CA ASN A 206 1.24 -15.77 -19.45
C ASN A 206 2.14 -15.03 -18.44
N THR A 207 3.33 -15.58 -18.22
CA THR A 207 4.25 -15.14 -17.17
C THR A 207 5.67 -15.00 -17.69
N PHE A 208 6.54 -14.28 -16.97
CA PHE A 208 7.93 -14.03 -17.38
C PHE A 208 8.93 -14.43 -16.28
N PRO A 209 9.13 -15.74 -16.02
CA PRO A 209 9.83 -16.20 -14.81
C PRO A 209 11.36 -16.08 -14.84
N GLY A 210 11.97 -16.00 -16.03
CA GLY A 210 13.41 -16.21 -16.16
C GLY A 210 14.18 -15.06 -16.78
N LYS A 211 14.97 -15.36 -17.82
CA LYS A 211 15.89 -14.39 -18.43
C LYS A 211 15.11 -13.40 -19.28
N MET A 212 15.36 -12.12 -19.05
CA MET A 212 14.83 -11.05 -19.86
C MET A 212 15.97 -10.10 -20.23
N LYS A 213 16.25 -10.00 -21.53
CA LYS A 213 17.36 -9.23 -22.06
C LYS A 213 16.92 -8.51 -23.33
N LEU A 214 17.15 -7.21 -23.33
CA LEU A 214 17.19 -6.38 -24.52
C LEU A 214 18.51 -5.63 -24.48
N ALA A 215 19.32 -5.77 -25.53
CA ALA A 215 20.55 -5.01 -25.68
C ALA A 215 20.55 -4.24 -27.00
N LEU A 216 20.83 -2.95 -26.95
CA LEU A 216 20.87 -2.01 -28.08
C LEU A 216 22.20 -1.27 -28.05
N ALA A 217 22.88 -1.15 -29.20
CA ALA A 217 24.18 -0.48 -29.30
C ALA A 217 25.21 -0.93 -28.22
N LYS A 218 25.25 -2.25 -27.94
CA LYS A 218 26.06 -2.88 -26.87
C LYS A 218 25.68 -2.51 -25.43
N GLN A 219 24.64 -1.70 -25.21
CA GLN A 219 24.09 -1.40 -23.89
C GLN A 219 23.01 -2.41 -23.53
N ASN A 220 23.05 -2.98 -22.33
CA ASN A 220 21.95 -3.78 -21.79
C ASN A 220 20.93 -2.83 -21.17
N LEU A 221 19.66 -3.01 -21.53
CA LEU A 221 18.54 -2.27 -20.97
C LEU A 221 18.04 -2.98 -19.70
N VAL A 222 17.47 -2.21 -18.77
CA VAL A 222 16.96 -2.70 -17.48
C VAL A 222 15.46 -3.01 -17.56
N PRO A 223 15.02 -4.26 -17.35
CA PRO A 223 13.60 -4.61 -17.34
C PRO A 223 12.80 -3.83 -16.29
N GLY A 224 11.60 -3.37 -16.64
CA GLY A 224 10.72 -2.55 -15.80
C GLY A 224 11.05 -1.05 -15.75
N HIS A 225 12.28 -0.68 -16.10
CA HIS A 225 12.73 0.72 -16.08
C HIS A 225 12.95 1.27 -17.50
N ASP A 226 13.67 0.52 -18.33
CA ASP A 226 13.96 0.89 -19.71
C ASP A 226 12.98 0.23 -20.69
N PHE A 227 12.49 -0.98 -20.38
CA PHE A 227 11.58 -1.74 -21.22
C PHE A 227 10.77 -2.77 -20.41
N ILE A 228 9.61 -3.18 -20.93
CA ILE A 228 8.80 -4.30 -20.44
C ILE A 228 8.44 -5.23 -21.61
N ALA A 229 7.98 -6.43 -21.31
CA ALA A 229 7.36 -7.32 -22.28
C ALA A 229 5.85 -7.04 -22.29
N ALA A 230 5.24 -7.00 -23.47
CA ALA A 230 3.78 -7.03 -23.56
C ALA A 230 3.29 -8.38 -22.98
N SER A 231 2.15 -8.38 -22.31
CA SER A 231 1.68 -9.50 -21.50
C SER A 231 1.48 -10.78 -22.32
N GLU A 232 1.11 -10.64 -23.59
CA GLU A 232 0.88 -11.72 -24.55
C GLU A 232 2.15 -12.21 -25.27
N SER A 233 3.32 -11.63 -24.98
CA SER A 233 4.55 -11.88 -25.74
C SER A 233 4.96 -13.36 -25.74
N ALA A 234 5.35 -13.87 -26.92
CA ALA A 234 5.95 -15.21 -27.06
C ALA A 234 7.33 -15.30 -26.39
N PRO A 235 7.79 -16.53 -26.07
CA PRO A 235 9.14 -16.75 -25.60
C PRO A 235 10.19 -16.61 -26.72
N GLN A 236 11.38 -16.17 -26.31
CA GLN A 236 12.64 -16.20 -27.05
C GLN A 236 13.74 -16.71 -26.10
N PRO A 237 13.80 -18.02 -25.84
CA PRO A 237 14.59 -18.60 -24.74
C PRO A 237 16.10 -18.44 -24.94
N LEU A 238 16.55 -18.39 -26.20
CA LEU A 238 17.94 -18.15 -26.57
C LEU A 238 18.14 -16.69 -26.99
N ALA A 239 19.23 -16.09 -26.51
CA ALA A 239 19.60 -14.74 -26.90
C ALA A 239 19.86 -14.69 -28.41
N GLN A 240 19.03 -13.95 -29.14
CA GLN A 240 19.06 -13.87 -30.60
C GLN A 240 19.33 -12.43 -31.04
N ARG A 241 20.19 -12.28 -32.04
CA ARG A 241 20.50 -10.99 -32.65
C ARG A 241 19.53 -10.71 -33.79
N TYR A 242 18.95 -9.52 -33.80
CA TYR A 242 18.04 -9.03 -34.83
C TYR A 242 18.59 -7.76 -35.46
N ARG A 243 18.30 -7.56 -36.75
CA ARG A 243 18.44 -6.26 -37.42
C ARG A 243 17.24 -5.39 -37.08
N LEU A 244 17.49 -4.15 -36.68
CA LEU A 244 16.43 -3.19 -36.37
C LEU A 244 15.88 -2.57 -37.67
N VAL A 245 14.57 -2.61 -37.84
CA VAL A 245 13.88 -2.03 -39.00
C VAL A 245 12.78 -1.09 -38.51
N PRO A 246 12.95 0.24 -38.66
CA PRO A 246 11.89 1.19 -38.37
C PRO A 246 10.68 0.96 -39.28
N LEU A 247 9.47 1.02 -38.71
CA LEU A 247 8.24 1.02 -39.47
C LEU A 247 8.15 2.30 -40.31
N ASP A 248 8.00 2.14 -41.62
CA ASP A 248 7.70 3.26 -42.51
C ASP A 248 6.22 3.64 -42.35
N THR A 249 5.97 4.78 -41.69
CA THR A 249 4.60 5.22 -41.38
C THR A 249 3.79 5.58 -42.63
N LEU A 250 4.41 5.70 -43.81
CA LEU A 250 3.68 5.83 -45.07
C LEU A 250 2.84 4.59 -45.38
N VAL A 251 3.11 3.44 -44.74
CA VAL A 251 2.28 2.22 -44.86
C VAL A 251 0.81 2.44 -44.51
N PHE A 252 0.49 3.49 -43.76
CA PHE A 252 -0.89 3.81 -43.38
C PHE A 252 -1.60 4.77 -44.33
N SER A 253 -0.90 5.35 -45.31
CA SER A 253 -1.45 6.42 -46.18
C SER A 253 -1.07 6.30 -47.65
N ASP A 254 -0.01 5.58 -47.98
CA ASP A 254 0.52 5.44 -49.34
C ASP A 254 0.37 4.00 -49.87
N THR A 255 -0.36 3.87 -50.98
CA THR A 255 -0.64 2.59 -51.63
C THR A 255 0.61 1.94 -52.22
N ALA A 256 1.62 2.72 -52.63
CA ALA A 256 2.89 2.17 -53.10
C ALA A 256 3.67 1.51 -51.96
N THR A 257 3.71 2.14 -50.79
CA THR A 257 4.32 1.60 -49.57
C THR A 257 3.58 0.36 -49.09
N VAL A 258 2.23 0.37 -49.06
CA VAL A 258 1.43 -0.83 -48.76
C VAL A 258 1.80 -1.99 -49.68
N ARG A 259 1.89 -1.72 -50.99
CA ARG A 259 2.26 -2.74 -52.00
C ARG A 259 3.66 -3.30 -51.71
N ARG A 260 4.63 -2.45 -51.38
CA ARG A 260 6.02 -2.84 -51.03
C ARG A 260 6.09 -3.76 -49.81
N TYR A 261 5.29 -3.52 -48.78
CA TYR A 261 5.22 -4.42 -47.63
C TYR A 261 4.49 -5.74 -47.99
N SER A 262 3.44 -5.68 -48.82
CA SER A 262 2.60 -6.84 -49.14
C SER A 262 3.25 -7.87 -50.06
N THR A 263 4.18 -7.47 -50.92
CA THR A 263 4.92 -8.39 -51.80
C THR A 263 6.08 -9.10 -51.10
N GLY A 264 6.16 -8.94 -49.77
CA GLY A 264 7.34 -9.24 -48.97
C GLY A 264 8.45 -8.25 -49.31
N LEU A 265 9.26 -7.86 -48.34
CA LEU A 265 10.46 -7.05 -48.59
C LEU A 265 11.55 -7.88 -49.34
N ARG A 266 11.20 -8.49 -50.47
CA ARG A 266 12.10 -9.09 -51.46
C ARG A 266 12.90 -8.01 -52.19
N GLY A 267 12.45 -6.76 -52.13
CA GLY A 267 13.21 -5.59 -52.50
C GLY A 267 13.95 -5.04 -51.29
N SER A 268 15.26 -4.94 -51.43
CA SER A 268 16.18 -4.31 -50.51
C SER A 268 15.61 -3.00 -49.95
N VAL A 269 15.73 -2.80 -48.63
CA VAL A 269 15.46 -1.50 -48.00
C VAL A 269 16.21 -0.43 -48.81
N PRO A 270 15.58 0.68 -49.22
CA PRO A 270 16.26 1.72 -50.00
C PRO A 270 17.58 2.11 -49.31
N GLY A 271 18.70 1.84 -49.98
CA GLY A 271 20.06 2.09 -49.48
C GLY A 271 20.95 0.87 -49.22
N ILE A 272 20.46 -0.38 -49.27
CA ILE A 272 21.31 -1.56 -48.99
C ILE A 272 21.08 -2.66 -50.03
N LYS A 273 22.07 -2.90 -50.90
CA LYS A 273 22.05 -3.97 -51.92
C LYS A 273 22.00 -5.35 -51.25
N SER A 274 20.97 -6.14 -51.56
CA SER A 274 20.87 -7.56 -51.17
C SER A 274 21.70 -8.43 -52.12
N LEU A 275 22.78 -9.03 -51.62
CA LEU A 275 23.55 -10.09 -52.31
C LEU A 275 23.19 -11.47 -51.67
N PRO A 276 22.64 -12.43 -52.41
CA PRO A 276 21.96 -13.60 -51.81
C PRO A 276 22.84 -14.75 -51.26
N TRP A 277 24.17 -14.61 -51.15
CA TRP A 277 25.04 -15.77 -50.93
C TRP A 277 26.20 -15.57 -49.93
N VAL A 278 26.13 -14.56 -49.06
CA VAL A 278 27.17 -14.31 -48.04
C VAL A 278 26.58 -14.42 -46.63
N ILE A 279 27.13 -15.36 -45.86
CA ILE A 279 27.21 -15.44 -44.39
C ILE A 279 26.49 -14.29 -43.64
N GLY A 280 25.38 -14.60 -42.95
CA GLY A 280 24.87 -13.76 -41.85
C GLY A 280 23.58 -12.95 -42.09
N TYR A 281 22.49 -13.55 -42.59
CA TYR A 281 21.18 -12.88 -42.62
C TYR A 281 20.59 -12.80 -41.21
N LEU A 282 20.66 -11.62 -40.58
CA LEU A 282 19.99 -11.38 -39.30
C LEU A 282 18.47 -11.24 -39.52
N PRO A 283 17.62 -11.91 -38.74
CA PRO A 283 16.17 -11.68 -38.78
C PRO A 283 15.84 -10.23 -38.37
N ASN A 284 14.71 -9.72 -38.85
CA ASN A 284 14.27 -8.36 -38.54
C ASN A 284 13.55 -8.30 -37.19
N ALA A 285 13.74 -7.18 -36.48
CA ALA A 285 12.88 -6.72 -35.40
C ALA A 285 12.33 -5.34 -35.77
N TRP A 286 11.02 -5.16 -35.63
CA TRP A 286 10.29 -3.98 -36.08
C TRP A 286 10.25 -2.92 -34.98
N VAL A 287 10.72 -1.72 -35.29
CA VAL A 287 10.67 -0.58 -34.37
C VAL A 287 9.53 0.34 -34.76
N MET A 288 8.62 0.63 -33.85
CA MET A 288 7.47 1.52 -34.09
C MET A 288 7.08 2.27 -32.84
N ARG A 289 6.30 3.35 -32.96
CA ARG A 289 5.71 4.03 -31.78
C ARG A 289 4.44 3.32 -31.36
N ALA A 290 4.06 3.42 -30.09
CA ALA A 290 2.80 2.87 -29.57
C ALA A 290 1.57 3.31 -30.39
N ARG A 291 1.53 4.58 -30.81
CA ARG A 291 0.46 5.10 -31.68
C ARG A 291 0.40 4.45 -33.07
N ASP A 292 1.56 4.03 -33.59
CA ASP A 292 1.66 3.41 -34.90
C ASP A 292 1.30 1.91 -34.78
N GLU A 293 1.64 1.27 -33.65
CA GLU A 293 1.21 -0.10 -33.35
C GLU A 293 -0.32 -0.22 -33.25
N ALA A 294 -0.97 0.73 -32.57
CA ALA A 294 -2.43 0.78 -32.45
C ALA A 294 -3.15 0.89 -33.80
N ARG A 295 -2.45 1.42 -34.83
CA ARG A 295 -2.97 1.57 -36.20
C ARG A 295 -2.74 0.34 -37.07
N LEU A 296 -1.99 -0.67 -36.61
CA LEU A 296 -1.76 -1.87 -37.42
C LEU A 296 -3.07 -2.57 -37.80
N SER A 297 -4.09 -2.50 -36.94
CA SER A 297 -5.44 -3.04 -37.21
C SER A 297 -6.17 -2.35 -38.37
N THR A 298 -5.73 -1.15 -38.79
CA THR A 298 -6.32 -0.43 -39.93
C THR A 298 -5.66 -0.80 -41.26
N LEU A 299 -4.57 -1.58 -41.23
CA LEU A 299 -3.90 -2.05 -42.45
C LEU A 299 -4.71 -3.15 -43.14
N PRO A 300 -4.50 -3.40 -44.45
CA PRO A 300 -5.08 -4.56 -45.13
C PRO A 300 -4.75 -5.88 -44.40
N PRO A 301 -5.66 -6.88 -44.39
CA PRO A 301 -5.47 -8.13 -43.63
C PRO A 301 -4.14 -8.85 -43.90
N ALA A 302 -3.65 -8.82 -45.15
CA ALA A 302 -2.36 -9.39 -45.51
C ALA A 302 -1.19 -8.76 -44.73
N LEU A 303 -1.22 -7.44 -44.52
CA LEU A 303 -0.20 -6.73 -43.74
C LEU A 303 -0.37 -6.93 -42.23
N GLN A 304 -1.61 -7.03 -41.74
CA GLN A 304 -1.85 -7.40 -40.35
C GLN A 304 -1.23 -8.77 -40.05
N GLN A 305 -1.47 -9.76 -40.92
CA GLN A 305 -0.88 -11.09 -40.80
C GLN A 305 0.65 -11.06 -40.96
N PHE A 306 1.18 -10.20 -41.83
CA PHE A 306 2.62 -10.01 -41.97
C PHE A 306 3.24 -9.56 -40.64
N PHE A 307 2.77 -8.46 -40.04
CA PHE A 307 3.28 -7.97 -38.76
C PHE A 307 2.94 -8.90 -37.58
N ALA A 308 1.90 -9.73 -37.69
CA ALA A 308 1.60 -10.73 -36.69
C ALA A 308 2.62 -11.89 -36.67
N LYS A 309 3.26 -12.18 -37.82
CA LYS A 309 4.11 -13.37 -38.01
C LYS A 309 5.61 -13.08 -38.16
N ASN A 310 6.00 -11.86 -38.53
CA ASN A 310 7.38 -11.59 -38.96
C ASN A 310 8.20 -10.87 -37.89
N GLY A 311 8.82 -11.63 -37.00
CA GLY A 311 9.86 -11.14 -36.08
C GLY A 311 9.34 -10.31 -34.89
N PRO A 312 10.23 -9.95 -33.94
CA PRO A 312 9.84 -9.18 -32.75
C PRO A 312 9.33 -7.78 -33.06
N ARG A 313 8.43 -7.25 -32.23
CA ARG A 313 8.03 -5.83 -32.20
C ARG A 313 8.66 -5.13 -31.01
N LEU A 314 9.35 -4.04 -31.30
CA LEU A 314 9.92 -3.09 -30.33
C LEU A 314 9.12 -1.79 -30.41
N VAL A 315 8.30 -1.55 -29.39
CA VAL A 315 7.30 -0.49 -29.38
C VAL A 315 7.79 0.64 -28.48
N LEU A 316 7.97 1.83 -29.04
CA LEU A 316 8.38 3.01 -28.29
C LEU A 316 7.16 3.62 -27.61
N ALA A 317 7.11 3.52 -26.29
CA ALA A 317 6.01 3.97 -25.46
C ALA A 317 6.42 5.17 -24.58
N PRO A 318 5.55 6.17 -24.38
CA PRO A 318 5.86 7.32 -23.53
C PRO A 318 5.95 6.95 -22.03
N LYS A 319 5.24 5.91 -21.61
CA LYS A 319 5.25 5.28 -20.29
C LYS A 319 5.20 3.77 -20.48
N LEU A 320 5.82 3.03 -19.57
CA LEU A 320 5.67 1.57 -19.47
C LEU A 320 4.51 1.26 -18.51
N THR A 321 3.54 0.50 -18.98
CA THR A 321 2.36 0.09 -18.21
C THR A 321 2.21 -1.42 -18.41
N ALA A 322 2.58 -2.21 -17.41
CA ALA A 322 2.50 -3.65 -17.51
C ALA A 322 1.04 -4.13 -17.38
N SER A 323 0.78 -5.36 -17.82
CA SER A 323 -0.55 -5.96 -17.80
C SER A 323 -0.41 -7.48 -17.72
N LEU A 324 -1.52 -8.19 -17.59
CA LEU A 324 -1.60 -9.64 -17.62
C LEU A 324 -2.64 -10.10 -18.64
N THR A 325 -2.46 -11.33 -19.13
CA THR A 325 -3.38 -11.95 -20.09
C THR A 325 -3.27 -13.47 -20.03
N SER A 326 -4.35 -14.12 -20.42
CA SER A 326 -4.42 -15.57 -20.64
C SER A 326 -3.99 -15.99 -22.04
N GLU A 327 -3.71 -15.04 -22.92
CA GLU A 327 -3.40 -15.30 -24.33
C GLU A 327 -1.91 -15.15 -24.66
N LYS A 328 -1.49 -15.75 -25.77
CA LYS A 328 -0.17 -15.54 -26.36
C LYS A 328 -0.28 -15.19 -27.83
N VAL A 329 0.53 -14.24 -28.27
CA VAL A 329 0.80 -13.99 -29.69
C VAL A 329 2.07 -14.74 -30.11
N PRO A 330 2.25 -15.08 -31.40
CA PRO A 330 3.39 -15.91 -31.85
C PRO A 330 4.74 -15.18 -31.88
N GLN A 331 4.79 -13.91 -31.47
CA GLN A 331 5.96 -13.05 -31.61
C GLN A 331 6.35 -12.41 -30.28
N VAL A 332 7.63 -12.09 -30.13
CA VAL A 332 8.10 -11.27 -29.02
C VAL A 332 7.60 -9.85 -29.21
N ARG A 333 7.00 -9.27 -28.17
CA ARG A 333 6.62 -7.85 -28.12
C ARG A 333 7.24 -7.22 -26.89
N LEU A 334 8.07 -6.21 -27.11
CA LEU A 334 8.69 -5.42 -26.04
C LEU A 334 8.28 -3.97 -26.19
N GLU A 335 7.86 -3.36 -25.08
CA GLU A 335 7.68 -1.92 -24.99
C GLU A 335 8.93 -1.31 -24.40
N ILE A 336 9.46 -0.27 -25.05
CA ILE A 336 10.68 0.44 -24.66
C ILE A 336 10.28 1.88 -24.35
N LEU A 337 10.80 2.40 -23.24
CA LEU A 337 10.54 3.78 -22.86
C LEU A 337 11.15 4.71 -23.91
N ALA A 338 10.32 5.55 -24.53
CA ALA A 338 10.72 6.39 -25.65
C ALA A 338 11.83 7.38 -25.26
N SER A 339 11.78 7.92 -24.04
CA SER A 339 12.84 8.78 -23.49
C SER A 339 14.16 8.02 -23.35
N ARG A 340 14.13 6.75 -22.92
CA ARG A 340 15.32 5.92 -22.85
C ARG A 340 15.88 5.64 -24.24
N TRP A 341 15.03 5.24 -25.20
CA TRP A 341 15.43 4.99 -26.59
C TRP A 341 16.17 6.18 -27.20
N ALA A 342 15.71 7.40 -26.98
CA ALA A 342 16.32 8.63 -27.49
C ALA A 342 17.75 8.89 -26.97
N THR A 343 18.12 8.32 -25.82
CA THR A 343 19.47 8.44 -25.23
C THR A 343 20.45 7.36 -25.72
N ILE A 344 19.95 6.32 -26.39
CA ILE A 344 20.78 5.21 -26.86
C ILE A 344 21.42 5.62 -28.20
N PRO A 345 22.73 5.42 -28.39
CA PRO A 345 23.38 5.64 -29.69
C PRO A 345 22.64 4.89 -30.81
N PRO A 346 22.56 5.44 -32.04
CA PRO A 346 21.87 4.80 -33.14
C PRO A 346 22.27 3.32 -33.31
N ALA A 347 21.33 2.43 -33.02
CA ALA A 347 21.52 0.99 -33.05
C ALA A 347 20.99 0.42 -34.37
N THR A 348 21.79 -0.41 -35.03
CA THR A 348 21.37 -1.18 -36.22
C THR A 348 20.93 -2.60 -35.89
N THR A 349 21.25 -3.07 -34.67
CA THR A 349 20.92 -4.42 -34.20
C THR A 349 20.46 -4.41 -32.75
N ALA A 350 19.67 -5.42 -32.38
CA ALA A 350 19.26 -5.71 -31.01
C ALA A 350 19.62 -7.15 -30.65
N ILE A 351 19.90 -7.42 -29.37
CA ILE A 351 19.94 -8.78 -28.82
C ILE A 351 18.74 -8.95 -27.91
N ILE A 352 17.89 -9.93 -28.20
CA ILE A 352 16.64 -10.19 -27.47
C ILE A 352 16.69 -11.59 -26.88
N GLN A 353 16.33 -11.70 -25.60
CA GLN A 353 16.04 -12.95 -24.91
C GLN A 353 14.84 -12.70 -24.00
N LEU A 354 13.83 -13.55 -24.06
CA LEU A 354 12.63 -13.44 -23.24
C LEU A 354 12.17 -14.83 -22.82
N ASP A 355 12.21 -15.10 -21.53
CA ASP A 355 11.60 -16.30 -20.98
C ASP A 355 10.14 -16.01 -20.65
N ALA A 356 9.24 -16.48 -21.51
CA ALA A 356 7.79 -16.35 -21.36
C ALA A 356 7.14 -17.72 -21.26
N GLN A 357 6.24 -17.90 -20.30
CA GLN A 357 5.58 -19.16 -20.02
C GLN A 357 4.09 -18.94 -19.81
N LEU A 358 3.28 -19.52 -20.70
CA LEU A 358 1.84 -19.65 -20.47
C LEU A 358 1.60 -20.84 -19.55
N LEU A 359 1.07 -20.53 -18.38
CA LEU A 359 0.62 -21.52 -17.42
C LEU A 359 -0.83 -21.82 -17.75
N HIS A 360 -1.14 -23.10 -18.00
CA HIS A 360 -2.49 -23.57 -18.25
C HIS A 360 -3.10 -24.13 -16.97
N ASN A 361 -4.39 -23.88 -16.75
CA ASN A 361 -5.12 -24.36 -15.57
C ASN A 361 -4.40 -24.06 -14.25
N TYR A 362 -3.75 -22.89 -14.16
CA TYR A 362 -3.04 -22.45 -12.97
C TYR A 362 -4.02 -22.32 -11.80
N GLN A 363 -3.73 -23.00 -10.69
CA GLN A 363 -4.57 -22.98 -9.49
C GLN A 363 -4.32 -21.72 -8.67
N THR A 364 -5.38 -20.95 -8.42
CA THR A 364 -5.39 -19.77 -7.56
C THR A 364 -6.68 -19.72 -6.73
N GLN A 365 -6.94 -18.62 -6.03
CA GLN A 365 -8.05 -18.53 -5.10
C GLN A 365 -8.57 -17.11 -4.87
N ASN A 366 -9.84 -17.03 -4.48
CA ASN A 366 -10.38 -15.91 -3.71
C ASN A 366 -10.28 -16.23 -2.21
N LEU A 367 -10.23 -15.19 -1.38
CA LEU A 367 -10.46 -15.33 0.05
C LEU A 367 -11.80 -14.71 0.46
N ALA A 368 -12.52 -15.37 1.36
CA ALA A 368 -13.84 -14.95 1.81
C ALA A 368 -14.00 -15.15 3.31
N ALA A 369 -14.35 -14.06 4.00
CA ALA A 369 -14.62 -14.04 5.43
C ALA A 369 -15.92 -13.31 5.73
N ILE A 370 -16.53 -13.57 6.88
CA ILE A 370 -17.80 -12.99 7.29
C ILE A 370 -17.79 -12.60 8.77
N ILE A 371 -18.43 -11.47 9.05
CA ILE A 371 -18.90 -11.11 10.38
C ILE A 371 -20.41 -11.26 10.37
N ARG A 372 -20.93 -12.20 11.18
CA ARG A 372 -22.36 -12.50 11.23
C ARG A 372 -23.14 -11.37 11.89
N GLY A 373 -24.17 -10.90 11.18
CA GLY A 373 -25.09 -9.87 11.66
C GLY A 373 -25.78 -10.28 12.95
N SER A 374 -26.09 -9.31 13.81
CA SER A 374 -26.79 -9.51 15.08
C SER A 374 -28.31 -9.61 14.93
N ALA A 375 -28.89 -8.99 13.89
CA ALA A 375 -30.34 -8.89 13.70
C ALA A 375 -30.82 -9.50 12.37
N GLN A 376 -30.05 -9.35 11.30
CA GLN A 376 -30.36 -9.84 9.94
C GLN A 376 -29.18 -10.66 9.39
N PRO A 377 -28.87 -11.83 9.96
CA PRO A 377 -27.68 -12.60 9.60
C PRO A 377 -27.68 -13.13 8.16
N ASP A 378 -28.83 -13.19 7.50
CA ASP A 378 -29.00 -13.67 6.11
C ASP A 378 -29.12 -12.53 5.08
N SER A 379 -28.94 -11.29 5.52
CA SER A 379 -28.75 -10.12 4.65
C SER A 379 -27.27 -9.75 4.62
N PHE A 380 -26.72 -9.53 3.42
CA PHE A 380 -25.28 -9.33 3.25
C PHE A 380 -24.96 -7.93 2.73
N LEU A 381 -24.01 -7.27 3.38
CA LEU A 381 -23.21 -6.20 2.78
C LEU A 381 -21.87 -6.78 2.40
N VAL A 382 -21.35 -6.46 1.22
CA VAL A 382 -20.07 -6.97 0.74
C VAL A 382 -19.06 -5.83 0.64
N VAL A 383 -17.87 -6.04 1.19
CA VAL A 383 -16.71 -5.19 0.96
C VAL A 383 -15.67 -6.03 0.22
N SER A 384 -15.19 -5.53 -0.91
CA SER A 384 -14.20 -6.25 -1.72
C SER A 384 -12.97 -5.43 -2.04
N ALA A 385 -11.85 -6.13 -2.28
CA ALA A 385 -10.62 -5.61 -2.87
C ALA A 385 -9.91 -6.79 -3.54
N HIS A 386 -9.10 -6.58 -4.58
CA HIS A 386 -8.23 -7.64 -5.08
C HIS A 386 -6.86 -7.58 -4.41
N TYR A 387 -6.25 -8.74 -4.24
CA TYR A 387 -4.94 -8.86 -3.60
C TYR A 387 -3.84 -9.28 -4.55
N ASP A 388 -4.14 -9.73 -5.76
CA ASP A 388 -3.13 -9.98 -6.78
C ASP A 388 -2.57 -8.66 -7.33
N HIS A 389 -1.48 -8.78 -8.08
CA HIS A 389 -0.95 -7.71 -8.94
C HIS A 389 -0.11 -8.33 -10.07
N LEU A 390 0.60 -7.51 -10.83
CA LEU A 390 1.28 -7.89 -12.08
C LEU A 390 2.46 -8.87 -11.91
N GLY A 391 2.98 -9.06 -10.70
CA GLY A 391 4.00 -10.06 -10.42
C GLY A 391 5.42 -9.66 -10.79
N MET A 392 6.17 -10.63 -11.34
CA MET A 392 7.58 -10.50 -11.71
C MET A 392 7.73 -10.40 -13.22
N MET A 393 8.74 -9.65 -13.65
CA MET A 393 9.17 -9.59 -15.03
C MET A 393 10.66 -9.91 -15.11
N GLY A 394 10.94 -11.19 -15.31
CA GLY A 394 12.26 -11.77 -15.12
C GLY A 394 12.63 -11.95 -13.64
N LYS A 395 13.93 -12.14 -13.37
CA LYS A 395 14.41 -12.54 -12.03
C LYS A 395 14.45 -11.42 -10.99
N HIS A 396 14.60 -10.17 -11.42
CA HIS A 396 14.94 -9.06 -10.52
C HIS A 396 13.90 -7.94 -10.49
N THR A 397 13.05 -7.86 -11.51
CA THR A 397 12.04 -6.82 -11.62
C THR A 397 10.70 -7.38 -11.15
N TYR A 398 10.04 -6.62 -10.28
CA TYR A 398 8.70 -6.92 -9.81
C TYR A 398 7.89 -5.63 -9.73
N PHE A 399 6.58 -5.77 -9.85
CA PHE A 399 5.63 -4.67 -9.70
C PHE A 399 5.12 -4.69 -8.26
N PRO A 400 5.41 -3.68 -7.42
CA PRO A 400 5.07 -3.75 -6.01
C PRO A 400 3.58 -3.63 -5.74
N GLY A 401 2.84 -2.87 -6.53
CA GLY A 401 1.38 -2.76 -6.39
C GLY A 401 0.94 -2.20 -5.04
N ALA A 402 1.58 -1.12 -4.59
CA ALA A 402 1.31 -0.55 -3.28
C ALA A 402 -0.03 0.18 -3.25
N ASN A 403 -0.30 1.02 -4.25
CA ASN A 403 -1.61 1.60 -4.46
C ASN A 403 -2.55 0.54 -5.05
N ASP A 404 -2.05 -0.22 -6.02
CA ASP A 404 -2.81 -1.20 -6.81
C ASP A 404 -2.44 -2.67 -6.46
N ASN A 405 -3.17 -3.36 -5.60
CA ASN A 405 -4.23 -2.85 -4.75
C ASN A 405 -4.00 -3.19 -3.27
N ALA A 406 -2.75 -3.13 -2.81
CA ALA A 406 -2.45 -3.31 -1.40
C ALA A 406 -3.12 -2.25 -0.51
N SER A 407 -3.40 -1.05 -1.06
CA SER A 407 -4.08 0.03 -0.35
C SER A 407 -5.57 -0.26 -0.11
N GLY A 408 -6.30 -0.78 -1.11
CA GLY A 408 -7.70 -1.20 -0.96
C GLY A 408 -7.83 -2.40 -0.01
N VAL A 409 -6.91 -3.37 -0.11
CA VAL A 409 -6.81 -4.47 0.84
C VAL A 409 -6.57 -3.98 2.27
N ALA A 410 -5.72 -2.97 2.46
CA ALA A 410 -5.51 -2.37 3.77
C ALA A 410 -6.78 -1.70 4.30
N LEU A 411 -7.50 -0.94 3.48
CA LEU A 411 -8.76 -0.30 3.90
C LEU A 411 -9.83 -1.34 4.26
N LEU A 412 -9.94 -2.40 3.47
CA LEU A 412 -10.82 -3.54 3.74
C LEU A 412 -10.49 -4.20 5.09
N LEU A 413 -9.20 -4.44 5.39
CA LEU A 413 -8.79 -5.01 6.67
C LEU A 413 -9.04 -4.07 7.85
N GLU A 414 -8.98 -2.75 7.65
CA GLU A 414 -9.36 -1.78 8.68
C GLU A 414 -10.86 -1.80 8.95
N LEU A 415 -11.71 -1.90 7.91
CA LEU A 415 -13.16 -2.08 8.06
C LEU A 415 -13.48 -3.42 8.76
N ALA A 416 -12.80 -4.50 8.38
CA ALA A 416 -12.93 -5.80 9.05
C ALA A 416 -12.56 -5.71 10.54
N ALA A 417 -11.44 -5.04 10.87
CA ALA A 417 -11.01 -4.82 12.25
C ALA A 417 -11.98 -3.92 13.04
N HIS A 418 -12.67 -2.99 12.36
CA HIS A 418 -13.72 -2.17 12.98
C HIS A 418 -14.92 -3.03 13.35
N TYR A 419 -15.51 -3.73 12.39
CA TYR A 419 -16.74 -4.52 12.58
C TYR A 419 -16.54 -5.78 13.44
N ALA A 420 -15.29 -6.27 13.57
CA ALA A 420 -14.98 -7.42 14.42
C ALA A 420 -15.10 -7.11 15.92
N ARG A 421 -15.14 -5.82 16.31
CA ARG A 421 -15.31 -5.44 17.72
C ARG A 421 -16.75 -5.65 18.18
N PRO A 422 -17.00 -6.18 19.38
CA PRO A 422 -18.35 -6.42 19.88
C PRO A 422 -19.26 -5.19 19.84
N GLU A 423 -18.72 -4.00 20.17
CA GLU A 423 -19.45 -2.73 20.16
C GLU A 423 -19.77 -2.17 18.76
N ASN A 424 -19.16 -2.76 17.72
CA ASN A 424 -19.37 -2.41 16.32
C ASN A 424 -20.01 -3.57 15.53
N ARG A 425 -20.51 -4.60 16.22
CA ARG A 425 -21.05 -5.77 15.55
C ARG A 425 -22.23 -5.36 14.66
N PRO A 426 -22.22 -5.75 13.37
CA PRO A 426 -23.19 -5.20 12.45
C PRO A 426 -24.58 -5.82 12.57
N ALA A 427 -25.63 -5.09 12.17
CA ALA A 427 -27.00 -5.62 12.18
C ALA A 427 -27.20 -6.68 11.08
N CYS A 428 -26.76 -6.39 9.86
CA CYS A 428 -26.64 -7.34 8.75
C CYS A 428 -25.28 -8.02 8.76
N SER A 429 -25.15 -9.18 8.09
CA SER A 429 -23.84 -9.79 7.91
C SER A 429 -22.98 -8.96 6.97
N VAL A 430 -21.70 -8.78 7.32
CA VAL A 430 -20.71 -8.12 6.45
C VAL A 430 -19.73 -9.17 5.95
N VAL A 431 -19.66 -9.29 4.63
CA VAL A 431 -18.80 -10.22 3.92
C VAL A 431 -17.59 -9.46 3.38
N PHE A 432 -16.40 -9.99 3.63
CA PHE A 432 -15.14 -9.45 3.15
C PHE A 432 -14.58 -10.40 2.10
N LEU A 433 -14.51 -9.93 0.85
CA LEU A 433 -13.99 -10.68 -0.29
C LEU A 433 -12.65 -10.09 -0.72
N LEU A 434 -11.63 -10.95 -0.78
CA LEU A 434 -10.32 -10.60 -1.32
C LEU A 434 -10.13 -11.40 -2.61
N PHE A 435 -10.27 -10.75 -3.76
CA PHE A 435 -10.23 -11.42 -5.06
C PHE A 435 -8.79 -11.64 -5.53
N GLY A 436 -8.56 -12.80 -6.12
CA GLY A 436 -7.36 -13.04 -6.92
C GLY A 436 -7.69 -12.88 -8.41
N ALA A 437 -6.67 -12.72 -9.24
CA ALA A 437 -6.81 -12.62 -10.69
C ALA A 437 -7.75 -11.51 -11.19
N GLU A 438 -7.74 -10.36 -10.51
CA GLU A 438 -8.39 -9.14 -11.02
C GLU A 438 -7.64 -8.64 -12.26
N GLU A 439 -6.31 -8.58 -12.16
CA GLU A 439 -5.42 -8.03 -13.20
C GLU A 439 -5.38 -8.88 -14.47
N ALA A 440 -5.77 -10.16 -14.33
CA ALA A 440 -5.90 -11.10 -15.44
C ALA A 440 -7.28 -11.03 -16.13
N GLY A 441 -8.13 -10.05 -15.77
CA GLY A 441 -9.44 -9.83 -16.38
C GLY A 441 -10.62 -10.20 -15.49
N LEU A 442 -10.60 -9.78 -14.21
CA LEU A 442 -11.69 -9.96 -13.24
C LEU A 442 -12.07 -11.44 -13.02
N VAL A 443 -11.10 -12.36 -13.11
CA VAL A 443 -11.37 -13.80 -13.14
C VAL A 443 -11.93 -14.27 -11.80
N GLY A 444 -11.37 -13.80 -10.68
CA GLY A 444 -11.81 -14.17 -9.33
C GLY A 444 -13.22 -13.72 -9.00
N SER A 445 -13.54 -12.44 -9.22
CA SER A 445 -14.89 -11.91 -8.99
C SER A 445 -15.92 -12.53 -9.93
N SER A 446 -15.57 -12.74 -11.20
CA SER A 446 -16.42 -13.46 -12.15
C SER A 446 -16.66 -14.91 -11.73
N TYR A 447 -15.66 -15.59 -11.17
CA TYR A 447 -15.83 -16.93 -10.63
C TYR A 447 -16.75 -16.95 -9.42
N PHE A 448 -16.61 -15.99 -8.50
CA PHE A 448 -17.49 -15.87 -7.33
C PHE A 448 -18.95 -15.68 -7.74
N VAL A 449 -19.23 -14.79 -8.70
CA VAL A 449 -20.62 -14.55 -9.17
C VAL A 449 -21.25 -15.82 -9.75
N ARG A 450 -20.46 -16.65 -10.45
CA ARG A 450 -20.94 -17.95 -10.98
C ARG A 450 -21.05 -19.05 -9.92
N HIS A 451 -20.28 -18.97 -8.86
CA HIS A 451 -20.22 -19.95 -7.77
C HIS A 451 -20.31 -19.24 -6.40
N PRO A 452 -21.43 -18.58 -6.10
CA PRO A 452 -21.51 -17.66 -4.98
C PRO A 452 -21.46 -18.41 -3.64
N LEU A 453 -20.66 -17.90 -2.70
CA LEU A 453 -20.61 -18.42 -1.31
C LEU A 453 -21.74 -17.87 -0.43
N VAL A 454 -22.42 -16.82 -0.89
CA VAL A 454 -23.66 -16.27 -0.30
C VAL A 454 -24.63 -15.94 -1.43
N PRO A 455 -25.95 -16.13 -1.27
CA PRO A 455 -26.90 -15.87 -2.34
C PRO A 455 -26.80 -14.42 -2.86
N LEU A 456 -26.59 -14.24 -4.17
CA LEU A 456 -26.42 -12.90 -4.75
C LEU A 456 -27.62 -11.98 -4.50
N ALA A 457 -28.84 -12.54 -4.56
CA ALA A 457 -30.08 -11.81 -4.29
C ALA A 457 -30.19 -11.30 -2.83
N SER A 458 -29.42 -11.87 -1.91
CA SER A 458 -29.36 -11.43 -0.51
C SER A 458 -28.28 -10.38 -0.25
N ILE A 459 -27.48 -10.01 -1.27
CA ILE A 459 -26.49 -8.94 -1.17
C ILE A 459 -27.20 -7.59 -1.37
N LYS A 460 -27.32 -6.82 -0.29
CA LYS A 460 -27.92 -5.48 -0.29
C LYS A 460 -27.08 -4.47 -1.07
N PHE A 461 -25.77 -4.57 -0.92
CA PHE A 461 -24.82 -3.68 -1.59
C PHE A 461 -23.40 -4.27 -1.57
N LEU A 462 -22.63 -4.02 -2.62
CA LEU A 462 -21.19 -4.28 -2.69
C LEU A 462 -20.41 -2.97 -2.81
N LEU A 463 -19.42 -2.78 -1.93
CA LEU A 463 -18.45 -1.70 -2.03
C LEU A 463 -17.08 -2.28 -2.35
N ASN A 464 -16.63 -2.09 -3.59
CA ASN A 464 -15.30 -2.48 -4.05
C ASN A 464 -14.29 -1.35 -3.81
N LEU A 465 -13.16 -1.69 -3.22
CA LEU A 465 -12.10 -0.78 -2.80
C LEU A 465 -10.85 -1.05 -3.64
N ASP A 466 -10.47 -0.08 -4.46
CA ASP A 466 -9.27 -0.19 -5.29
C ASP A 466 -8.61 1.19 -5.51
N LEU A 467 -7.28 1.27 -5.42
CA LEU A 467 -6.48 2.51 -5.46
C LEU A 467 -6.84 3.53 -4.35
N LEU A 468 -6.68 3.14 -3.09
CA LEU A 468 -6.98 3.93 -1.87
C LEU A 468 -5.74 4.58 -1.22
N GLY A 469 -4.62 4.64 -1.93
CA GLY A 469 -3.32 5.10 -1.41
C GLY A 469 -3.11 6.62 -1.41
N THR A 470 -4.05 7.40 -1.93
CA THR A 470 -3.92 8.87 -2.09
C THR A 470 -5.15 9.59 -1.51
N GLY A 471 -5.65 10.65 -2.14
CA GLY A 471 -6.93 11.28 -1.80
C GLY A 471 -6.90 12.79 -1.66
N GLU A 472 -5.80 13.44 -2.04
CA GLU A 472 -5.65 14.90 -2.05
C GLU A 472 -6.71 15.59 -2.91
N GLU A 473 -7.19 14.92 -3.96
CA GLU A 473 -8.23 15.42 -4.87
C GLU A 473 -9.60 14.78 -4.63
N GLY A 474 -9.75 14.05 -3.51
CA GLY A 474 -10.95 13.29 -3.18
C GLY A 474 -11.02 11.94 -3.87
N ALA A 475 -12.22 11.49 -4.25
CA ALA A 475 -12.44 10.15 -4.79
C ALA A 475 -13.43 10.12 -5.96
N THR A 476 -13.41 9.01 -6.68
CA THR A 476 -14.37 8.69 -7.73
C THR A 476 -15.11 7.42 -7.39
N VAL A 477 -16.41 7.42 -7.68
CA VAL A 477 -17.33 6.30 -7.49
C VAL A 477 -17.82 5.84 -8.86
N VAL A 478 -17.29 4.73 -9.34
CA VAL A 478 -17.81 4.04 -10.52
C VAL A 478 -19.14 3.39 -10.16
N ASN A 479 -20.06 3.33 -11.13
CA ASN A 479 -21.49 3.10 -10.94
C ASN A 479 -22.25 4.16 -10.12
N GLY A 480 -21.61 5.27 -9.72
CA GLY A 480 -22.31 6.37 -9.05
C GLY A 480 -23.46 6.97 -9.89
N ARG A 481 -23.32 6.98 -11.23
CA ARG A 481 -24.39 7.39 -12.17
C ARG A 481 -25.39 6.27 -12.49
N VAL A 482 -25.16 5.05 -12.00
CA VAL A 482 -26.07 3.91 -12.16
C VAL A 482 -26.98 3.82 -10.94
N TYR A 483 -26.42 3.95 -9.74
CA TYR A 483 -27.17 3.92 -8.47
C TYR A 483 -27.20 5.32 -7.82
N GLU A 484 -27.86 6.26 -8.49
CA GLU A 484 -27.84 7.68 -8.12
C GLU A 484 -28.33 7.95 -6.68
N LYS A 485 -29.34 7.23 -6.19
CA LYS A 485 -29.83 7.37 -4.81
C LYS A 485 -28.76 6.97 -3.78
N ALA A 486 -28.03 5.88 -4.05
CA ALA A 486 -26.93 5.44 -3.20
C ALA A 486 -25.76 6.42 -3.27
N PHE A 487 -25.48 6.99 -4.45
CA PHE A 487 -24.42 7.99 -4.63
C PHE A 487 -24.75 9.31 -3.93
N ALA A 488 -26.01 9.76 -3.99
CA ALA A 488 -26.49 10.92 -3.26
C ALA A 488 -26.32 10.74 -1.75
N ARG A 489 -26.62 9.54 -1.22
CA ARG A 489 -26.36 9.20 0.19
C ARG A 489 -24.86 9.27 0.53
N LEU A 490 -24.01 8.66 -0.30
CA LEU A 490 -22.55 8.74 -0.15
C LEU A 490 -22.08 10.21 -0.10
N THR A 491 -22.61 11.04 -1.00
CA THR A 491 -22.24 12.46 -1.11
C THR A 491 -22.68 13.24 0.12
N ALA A 492 -23.91 13.04 0.59
CA ALA A 492 -24.39 13.67 1.82
C ALA A 492 -23.55 13.29 3.04
N LEU A 493 -23.13 12.02 3.17
CA LEU A 493 -22.20 11.59 4.22
C LEU A 493 -20.84 12.28 4.10
N ASN A 494 -20.29 12.37 2.89
CA ASN A 494 -19.02 13.04 2.66
C ASN A 494 -19.07 14.53 3.02
N GLU A 495 -20.15 15.22 2.66
CA GLU A 495 -20.36 16.64 2.96
C GLU A 495 -20.56 16.88 4.46
N ALA A 496 -21.36 16.05 5.13
CA ALA A 496 -21.65 16.18 6.56
C ALA A 496 -20.43 15.98 7.45
N HIS A 497 -19.52 15.09 7.06
CA HIS A 497 -18.34 14.72 7.86
C HIS A 497 -17.02 15.23 7.29
N HIS A 498 -17.05 15.90 6.14
CA HIS A 498 -15.85 16.38 5.42
C HIS A 498 -14.81 15.27 5.19
N TYR A 499 -15.25 14.05 4.87
CA TYR A 499 -14.37 12.89 4.75
C TYR A 499 -13.30 13.05 3.66
N LEU A 500 -13.72 13.44 2.46
CA LEU A 500 -12.84 13.66 1.31
C LEU A 500 -13.14 15.01 0.66
N PRO A 501 -12.13 15.66 0.04
CA PRO A 501 -12.29 16.96 -0.61
C PRO A 501 -13.45 17.02 -1.61
N ARG A 502 -13.66 15.94 -2.37
CA ARG A 502 -14.70 15.86 -3.39
C ARG A 502 -15.01 14.42 -3.76
N LEU A 503 -16.29 14.12 -4.01
CA LEU A 503 -16.70 12.90 -4.70
C LEU A 503 -17.11 13.20 -6.14
N THR A 504 -16.76 12.30 -7.04
CA THR A 504 -17.22 12.34 -8.44
C THR A 504 -17.83 11.01 -8.84
N ALA A 505 -18.82 11.03 -9.74
CA ALA A 505 -19.49 9.82 -10.20
C ALA A 505 -19.13 9.48 -11.65
N ARG A 506 -18.87 8.20 -11.91
CA ARG A 506 -18.80 7.59 -13.24
C ARG A 506 -19.99 6.64 -13.45
N GLY A 507 -20.27 6.33 -14.71
CA GLY A 507 -21.24 5.31 -15.09
C GLY A 507 -20.66 3.90 -15.02
N ARG A 508 -21.36 2.96 -15.66
CA ARG A 508 -20.96 1.55 -15.81
C ARG A 508 -19.61 1.42 -16.51
N ALA A 509 -18.69 0.65 -15.93
CA ALA A 509 -17.39 0.34 -16.53
C ALA A 509 -16.85 -1.01 -16.04
N ALA A 510 -16.25 -1.79 -16.94
CA ALA A 510 -15.63 -3.08 -16.64
C ALA A 510 -14.16 -2.89 -16.22
N ASN A 511 -13.94 -2.20 -15.10
CA ASN A 511 -12.61 -1.75 -14.70
C ASN A 511 -12.22 -2.04 -13.24
N SER A 512 -12.98 -2.88 -12.53
CA SER A 512 -12.60 -3.51 -11.25
C SER A 512 -13.69 -4.52 -10.82
N ASP A 513 -13.47 -5.27 -9.74
CA ASP A 513 -14.30 -6.41 -9.30
C ASP A 513 -15.79 -6.12 -9.00
N HIS A 514 -16.18 -4.86 -8.85
CA HIS A 514 -17.60 -4.49 -8.75
C HIS A 514 -18.41 -4.89 -10.00
N PHE A 515 -17.75 -4.97 -11.16
CA PHE A 515 -18.44 -5.08 -12.45
C PHE A 515 -19.20 -6.40 -12.60
N PRO A 516 -18.61 -7.60 -12.41
CA PRO A 516 -19.35 -8.87 -12.51
C PRO A 516 -20.57 -8.95 -11.58
N PHE A 517 -20.49 -8.35 -10.39
CA PHE A 517 -21.62 -8.29 -9.45
C PHE A 517 -22.74 -7.38 -9.95
N SER A 518 -22.38 -6.20 -10.45
CA SER A 518 -23.33 -5.26 -11.05
C SER A 518 -24.04 -5.87 -12.25
N GLU A 519 -23.31 -6.63 -13.09
CA GLU A 519 -23.89 -7.35 -14.24
C GLU A 519 -24.87 -8.45 -13.81
N ALA A 520 -24.65 -9.06 -12.64
CA ALA A 520 -25.55 -10.04 -12.04
C ALA A 520 -26.71 -9.41 -11.23
N GLY A 521 -26.88 -8.08 -11.29
CA GLY A 521 -27.98 -7.37 -10.63
C GLY A 521 -27.73 -6.97 -9.17
N VAL A 522 -26.53 -7.21 -8.63
CA VAL A 522 -26.17 -6.76 -7.28
C VAL A 522 -25.82 -5.28 -7.29
N PRO A 523 -26.45 -4.42 -6.46
CA PRO A 523 -26.06 -3.02 -6.34
C PRO A 523 -24.60 -2.89 -5.91
N ALA A 524 -23.78 -2.23 -6.73
CA ALA A 524 -22.33 -2.22 -6.51
C ALA A 524 -21.67 -0.88 -6.88
N PHE A 525 -20.76 -0.43 -6.03
CA PHE A 525 -19.82 0.66 -6.31
C PHE A 525 -18.39 0.16 -6.37
N PHE A 526 -17.59 0.85 -7.19
CA PHE A 526 -16.14 0.85 -7.07
C PHE A 526 -15.67 2.25 -6.67
N LEU A 527 -15.01 2.34 -5.52
CA LEU A 527 -14.44 3.55 -4.95
C LEU A 527 -12.91 3.55 -5.09
N TYR A 528 -12.37 4.63 -5.68
CA TYR A 528 -10.93 4.90 -5.71
C TYR A 528 -10.60 6.36 -5.35
N THR A 529 -9.47 6.56 -4.68
CA THR A 529 -8.96 7.91 -4.37
C THR A 529 -8.21 8.53 -5.54
N ARG A 530 -8.15 9.86 -5.57
CA ARG A 530 -7.48 10.67 -6.60
C ARG A 530 -6.43 11.59 -5.97
N GLY A 531 -5.46 12.00 -6.79
CA GLY A 531 -4.34 12.83 -6.38
C GLY A 531 -3.09 12.00 -6.12
N GLY A 532 -1.96 12.68 -5.91
CA GLY A 532 -0.69 12.06 -5.51
C GLY A 532 0.01 11.30 -6.65
N SER A 533 0.23 10.00 -6.43
CA SER A 533 1.09 9.15 -7.27
C SER A 533 0.48 8.89 -8.66
N LEU A 534 1.28 9.10 -9.71
CA LEU A 534 0.97 8.69 -11.09
C LEU A 534 1.46 7.27 -11.41
N ALA A 535 2.05 6.60 -10.41
CA ALA A 535 2.53 5.25 -10.55
C ALA A 535 1.34 4.28 -10.58
N TYR A 536 1.13 3.66 -11.73
CA TYR A 536 0.03 2.73 -12.00
C TYR A 536 0.56 1.69 -12.97
N HIS A 537 0.43 0.42 -12.60
CA HIS A 537 0.94 -0.73 -13.36
C HIS A 537 2.43 -0.60 -13.71
N ASP A 538 3.20 -0.01 -12.78
CA ASP A 538 4.62 0.24 -12.97
C ASP A 538 5.44 -0.04 -11.70
N VAL A 539 6.76 -0.17 -11.86
CA VAL A 539 7.70 -0.55 -10.79
C VAL A 539 7.86 0.50 -9.69
N ASN A 540 7.29 1.69 -9.88
CA ASN A 540 7.33 2.80 -8.94
C ASN A 540 6.06 2.89 -8.08
N ASP A 541 5.06 2.01 -8.28
CA ASP A 541 3.92 1.90 -7.38
C ASP A 541 4.34 1.28 -6.04
N ARG A 542 4.99 2.10 -5.21
CA ARG A 542 5.70 1.72 -3.99
C ARG A 542 5.06 2.37 -2.76
N PRO A 543 5.15 1.76 -1.57
CA PRO A 543 4.57 2.32 -0.35
C PRO A 543 5.02 3.76 -0.04
N ALA A 544 6.28 4.08 -0.33
CA ALA A 544 6.85 5.41 -0.11
C ALA A 544 6.26 6.50 -1.03
N ALA A 545 5.61 6.12 -2.13
CA ALA A 545 4.93 7.06 -3.02
C ALA A 545 3.50 7.40 -2.55
N LEU A 546 2.99 6.74 -1.51
CA LEU A 546 1.62 6.89 -1.04
C LEU A 546 1.53 7.87 0.14
N SER A 547 0.83 8.98 -0.07
CA SER A 547 0.53 9.94 1.00
C SER A 547 -0.42 9.34 2.04
N LEU A 548 -1.38 8.51 1.59
CA LEU A 548 -2.56 8.08 2.34
C LEU A 548 -3.42 9.25 2.83
N ALA A 549 -3.35 10.41 2.16
CA ALA A 549 -4.01 11.63 2.61
C ALA A 549 -5.54 11.47 2.80
N GLY A 550 -6.20 10.75 1.89
CA GLY A 550 -7.63 10.47 1.98
C GLY A 550 -7.98 9.14 2.65
N PHE A 551 -7.02 8.38 3.16
CA PHE A 551 -7.28 7.02 3.65
C PHE A 551 -8.24 7.00 4.85
N ALA A 552 -8.03 7.90 5.82
CA ALA A 552 -8.92 8.05 6.98
C ALA A 552 -10.34 8.50 6.58
N GLY A 553 -10.42 9.45 5.66
CA GLY A 553 -11.67 9.92 5.07
C GLY A 553 -12.43 8.81 4.33
N ALA A 554 -11.73 8.07 3.47
CA ALA A 554 -12.31 6.94 2.73
C ALA A 554 -12.80 5.84 3.68
N PHE A 555 -12.08 5.57 4.77
CA PHE A 555 -12.52 4.65 5.82
C PHE A 555 -13.81 5.10 6.47
N GLY A 556 -13.87 6.35 6.95
CA GLY A 556 -15.06 6.90 7.60
C GLY A 556 -16.28 6.93 6.66
N LEU A 557 -16.05 7.34 5.41
CA LEU A 557 -17.08 7.37 4.38
C LEU A 557 -17.62 5.97 4.08
N ALA A 558 -16.75 4.98 3.89
CA ALA A 558 -17.15 3.60 3.64
C ALA A 558 -17.91 3.01 4.83
N ARG A 559 -17.41 3.21 6.06
CA ARG A 559 -18.06 2.76 7.29
C ARG A 559 -19.47 3.33 7.41
N ASP A 560 -19.63 4.65 7.35
CA ASP A 560 -20.93 5.28 7.57
C ASP A 560 -21.94 4.96 6.47
N PHE A 561 -21.45 4.76 5.24
CA PHE A 561 -22.28 4.30 4.13
C PHE A 561 -22.81 2.88 4.38
N LEU A 562 -21.93 1.95 4.79
CA LEU A 562 -22.31 0.57 5.12
C LEU A 562 -23.23 0.53 6.34
N ASP A 563 -22.92 1.30 7.40
CA ASP A 563 -23.74 1.43 8.61
C ASP A 563 -25.15 1.87 8.23
N GLY A 564 -25.26 2.89 7.41
CA GLY A 564 -26.53 3.37 6.90
C GLY A 564 -27.34 2.36 6.08
N LEU A 565 -26.69 1.38 5.45
CA LEU A 565 -27.33 0.31 4.68
C LEU A 565 -27.70 -0.91 5.54
N GLY A 566 -27.46 -0.85 6.85
CA GLY A 566 -27.79 -1.88 7.81
C GLY A 566 -26.59 -2.59 8.40
N ALA A 567 -25.37 -2.04 8.30
CA ALA A 567 -24.29 -2.48 9.18
C ALA A 567 -24.46 -1.93 10.61
N ARG A 568 -25.27 -0.90 10.87
CA ARG A 568 -25.65 -0.52 12.25
C ARG A 568 -27.13 -0.20 12.38
#